data_AF-A0A9N9CUL8-F1
#
_entry.id   AF-A0A9N9CUL8-F1
#
_cell.length_a   1.000
_cell.length_b   1.000
_cell.length_c   1.000
_cell.angle_alpha   90.00
_cell.angle_beta   90.00
_cell.angle_gamma   90.00
#
_symmetry.space_group_name_H-M   'P 1'
#
loop_
_entity.id
_entity.type
_entity.pdbx_description
1 polymer ?
#
loop_
_entity_poly.entity_id
_entity_poly.type
_entity_poly.pdbx_seq_one_letter_code
_entity_poly.pdbx_strand_id
1 'polypeptide(L)'
;MEEQTARAVDAEMTSKDYYFDSYAHFGVYGIHEEMLKDEVRTLSYRSSIYQNRHLFKDKIVLDVGCGTGILSMFAAKAGAKHVYG
;
A
#
# COMPACT_ATOMS: atom_id res chain seq x y z
N MET A 1 -22.76 -5.37 47.87
CA MET A 1 -23.22 -6.28 46.81
C MET A 1 -23.35 -5.44 45.57
N GLU A 2 -22.49 -5.74 44.58
CA GLU A 2 -22.58 -5.45 43.13
C GLU A 2 -23.01 -4.03 42.74
N GLU A 3 -22.13 -3.25 42.12
CA GLU A 3 -22.07 -3.28 40.65
C GLU A 3 -20.65 -3.10 40.11
N GLN A 4 -20.23 -4.08 39.32
CA GLN A 4 -18.95 -4.21 38.65
C GLN A 4 -18.98 -3.52 37.28
N THR A 5 -17.94 -2.74 36.99
CA THR A 5 -17.20 -2.73 35.71
C THR A 5 -17.95 -2.36 34.42
N ALA A 6 -17.88 -1.08 34.03
CA ALA A 6 -17.83 -0.71 32.62
C ALA A 6 -16.50 0.01 32.35
N ARG A 7 -15.54 -0.76 31.84
CA ARG A 7 -14.21 -0.29 31.41
C ARG A 7 -14.34 0.64 30.20
N ALA A 8 -13.45 1.62 30.17
CA ALA A 8 -13.19 2.54 29.06
C ALA A 8 -12.95 1.80 27.73
N VAL A 9 -13.79 2.07 26.73
CA VAL A 9 -13.46 1.86 25.30
C VAL A 9 -14.30 2.79 24.41
N ASP A 10 -14.21 4.09 24.62
CA ASP A 10 -14.48 5.08 23.56
C ASP A 10 -13.18 5.88 23.37
N ALA A 11 -12.16 5.16 22.92
CA ALA A 11 -10.90 5.77 22.54
C ALA A 11 -11.03 6.25 21.09
N GLU A 12 -10.96 7.57 20.92
CA GLU A 12 -10.68 8.31 19.69
C GLU A 12 -10.36 7.46 18.44
N MET A 13 -11.37 6.94 17.74
CA MET A 13 -11.16 6.50 16.36
C MET A 13 -11.06 7.75 15.50
N THR A 14 -9.84 8.10 15.12
CA THR A 14 -9.56 9.26 14.28
C THR A 14 -9.80 8.91 12.82
N SER A 15 -9.96 9.91 11.95
CA SER A 15 -10.08 9.70 10.50
C SER A 15 -8.88 8.95 9.89
N LYS A 16 -7.73 8.95 10.57
CA LYS A 16 -6.55 8.16 10.18
C LYS A 16 -6.79 6.68 10.33
N ASP A 17 -7.45 6.27 11.41
CA ASP A 17 -7.73 4.86 11.69
C ASP A 17 -8.70 4.31 10.64
N TYR A 18 -9.74 5.07 10.28
CA TYR A 18 -10.61 4.74 9.14
C TYR A 18 -9.88 4.69 7.80
N TYR A 19 -8.95 5.61 7.54
CA TYR A 19 -8.17 5.62 6.30
C TYR A 19 -7.31 4.36 6.17
N PHE A 20 -6.55 4.00 7.22
CA PHE A 20 -5.71 2.81 7.19
C PHE A 20 -6.53 1.50 7.17
N ASP A 21 -7.65 1.44 7.88
CA ASP A 21 -8.51 0.25 7.93
C ASP A 21 -9.17 -0.03 6.57
N SER A 22 -9.48 1.02 5.80
CA SER A 22 -9.99 0.89 4.43
C SER A 22 -8.98 0.25 3.45
N TYR A 23 -7.67 0.45 3.67
CA TYR A 23 -6.60 -0.20 2.89
C TYR A 23 -6.22 -1.58 3.44
N ALA A 24 -6.46 -1.86 4.72
CA ALA A 24 -6.14 -3.14 5.34
C ALA A 24 -7.10 -4.28 4.91
N HIS A 25 -8.30 -3.95 4.44
CA HIS A 25 -9.30 -4.94 4.04
C HIS A 25 -9.05 -5.51 2.63
N PHE A 26 -8.65 -6.79 2.59
CA PHE A 26 -8.51 -7.61 1.36
C PHE A 26 -9.82 -8.28 0.88
N GLY A 27 -11.00 -7.91 1.41
CA GLY A 27 -12.28 -8.56 1.10
C GLY A 27 -13.15 -7.80 0.09
N VAL A 28 -13.95 -8.54 -0.72
CA VAL A 28 -15.03 -8.24 -1.71
C VAL A 28 -15.10 -6.87 -2.42
N TYR A 29 -14.77 -5.76 -1.76
CA TYR A 29 -14.55 -4.40 -2.30
C TYR A 29 -13.13 -3.90 -1.94
N GLY A 30 -12.12 -4.76 -2.07
CA GLY A 30 -10.76 -4.40 -1.68
C GLY A 30 -10.28 -3.24 -2.54
N ILE A 31 -10.01 -2.08 -1.93
CA ILE A 31 -9.53 -0.88 -2.63
C ILE A 31 -8.29 -1.21 -3.48
N HIS A 32 -7.46 -2.14 -3.00
CA HIS A 32 -6.32 -2.68 -3.75
C HIS A 32 -6.70 -3.45 -5.02
N GLU A 33 -7.80 -4.19 -5.04
CA GLU A 33 -8.28 -4.91 -6.23
C GLU A 33 -8.80 -3.93 -7.29
N GLU A 34 -9.57 -2.93 -6.89
CA GLU A 34 -10.04 -1.85 -7.78
C GLU A 34 -8.85 -1.10 -8.39
N MET A 35 -7.89 -0.73 -7.54
CA MET A 35 -6.63 -0.12 -7.94
C MET A 35 -5.85 -1.00 -8.94
N LEU A 36 -5.77 -2.31 -8.74
CA LEU A 36 -5.05 -3.22 -9.64
C LEU A 36 -5.80 -3.47 -10.95
N LYS A 37 -7.14 -3.47 -10.94
CA LYS A 37 -7.99 -3.59 -12.13
C LYS A 37 -7.99 -2.31 -12.98
N ASP A 38 -7.65 -1.16 -12.42
CA ASP A 38 -7.36 0.04 -13.20
C ASP A 38 -6.07 -0.14 -14.02
N GLU A 39 -6.27 -0.51 -15.29
CA GLU A 39 -5.19 -0.72 -16.24
C GLU A 39 -4.43 0.57 -16.57
N VAL A 40 -5.13 1.69 -16.75
CA VAL A 40 -4.48 2.96 -17.13
C VAL A 40 -3.51 3.39 -16.03
N ARG A 41 -3.95 3.31 -14.78
CA ARG A 41 -3.12 3.64 -13.61
C ARG A 41 -1.94 2.67 -13.49
N THR A 42 -2.20 1.36 -13.47
CA THR A 42 -1.17 0.35 -13.20
C THR A 42 -0.13 0.27 -14.34
N LEU A 43 -0.58 0.34 -15.59
CA LEU A 43 0.31 0.29 -16.76
C LEU A 43 1.11 1.57 -16.93
N SER A 44 0.58 2.73 -16.55
CA SER A 44 1.32 3.99 -16.54
C SER A 44 2.53 3.92 -15.61
N TYR A 45 2.33 3.47 -14.37
CA TYR A 45 3.43 3.27 -13.41
C TYR A 45 4.44 2.21 -13.88
N ARG A 46 3.95 1.08 -14.40
CA ARG A 46 4.84 0.05 -14.96
C ARG A 46 5.71 0.61 -16.09
N SER A 47 5.09 1.36 -17.00
CA SER A 47 5.78 1.89 -18.19
C SER A 47 6.78 2.97 -17.80
N SER A 48 6.44 3.86 -16.88
CA SER A 48 7.37 4.91 -16.41
C SER A 48 8.61 4.30 -15.77
N ILE A 49 8.45 3.27 -14.95
CA ILE A 49 9.57 2.55 -14.32
C ILE A 49 10.40 1.79 -15.37
N TYR A 50 9.75 1.07 -16.28
CA TYR A 50 10.45 0.20 -17.24
C TYR A 50 11.14 0.97 -18.37
N GLN A 51 10.60 2.11 -18.79
CA GLN A 51 11.23 2.98 -19.78
C GLN A 51 12.42 3.74 -19.19
N ASN A 52 12.43 3.93 -17.86
CA ASN A 52 13.50 4.65 -17.16
C ASN A 52 14.31 3.74 -16.24
N ARG A 53 14.59 2.50 -16.65
CA ARG A 53 15.36 1.51 -15.85
C ARG A 53 16.70 2.04 -15.33
N HIS A 54 17.33 2.95 -16.06
CA HIS A 54 18.58 3.59 -15.65
C HIS A 54 18.48 4.37 -14.33
N LEU A 55 17.28 4.82 -13.94
CA LEU A 55 17.02 5.48 -12.66
C LEU A 55 16.87 4.50 -11.49
N PHE A 56 16.55 3.24 -11.77
CA PHE A 56 16.27 2.22 -10.76
C PHE A 56 17.40 1.21 -10.62
N LYS A 57 18.12 0.91 -11.71
CA LYS A 57 19.16 -0.11 -11.74
C LYS A 57 20.25 0.16 -10.68
N ASP A 58 20.52 -0.85 -9.86
CA ASP A 58 21.49 -0.84 -8.77
C ASP A 58 21.24 0.24 -7.69
N LYS A 59 20.03 0.81 -7.64
CA LYS A 59 19.62 1.83 -6.65
C LYS A 59 18.80 1.23 -5.51
N ILE A 60 18.75 1.98 -4.41
CA ILE A 60 17.86 1.72 -3.28
C ILE A 60 16.59 2.55 -3.50
N VAL A 61 15.42 1.92 -3.43
CA VAL A 61 14.10 2.53 -3.70
C VAL A 61 13.24 2.43 -2.44
N LEU A 62 12.41 3.44 -2.19
CA LEU A 62 11.38 3.45 -1.15
C LEU A 62 10.01 3.59 -1.81
N ASP A 63 9.11 2.65 -1.55
CA ASP A 63 7.72 2.62 -2.02
C ASP A 63 6.81 3.02 -0.86
N VAL A 64 6.37 4.28 -0.84
CA VAL A 64 5.56 4.82 0.25
C VAL A 64 4.10 4.43 0.06
N GLY A 65 3.56 3.64 0.99
CA GLY A 65 2.20 3.12 0.87
C GLY A 65 2.11 1.99 -0.15
N CYS A 66 3.04 1.04 -0.08
CA CYS A 66 3.20 -0.01 -1.09
C CYS A 66 1.94 -0.88 -1.29
N GLY A 67 1.06 -0.96 -0.28
CA GLY A 67 -0.17 -1.74 -0.34
C GLY A 67 0.11 -3.20 -0.66
N THR A 68 -0.32 -3.67 -1.83
CA THR A 68 -0.01 -5.02 -2.34
C THR A 68 1.43 -5.20 -2.83
N GLY A 69 2.24 -4.13 -2.85
CA GLY A 69 3.63 -4.14 -3.26
C GLY A 69 3.86 -4.18 -4.77
N ILE A 70 2.84 -3.93 -5.60
CA ILE A 70 2.97 -4.05 -7.06
C ILE A 70 4.02 -3.09 -7.65
N LEU A 71 4.13 -1.87 -7.12
CA LEU A 71 5.11 -0.89 -7.56
C LEU A 71 6.53 -1.28 -7.12
N SER A 72 6.67 -1.75 -5.88
CA SER A 72 7.90 -2.38 -5.39
C SER A 72 8.39 -3.52 -6.30
N MET A 73 7.49 -4.38 -6.77
CA MET A 73 7.82 -5.47 -7.70
C MET A 73 8.26 -4.96 -9.07
N PHE A 74 7.68 -3.88 -9.57
CA PHE A 74 8.14 -3.24 -10.81
C PHE A 74 9.53 -2.62 -10.65
N ALA A 75 9.81 -1.94 -9.54
CA ALA A 75 11.13 -1.39 -9.25
C ALA A 75 12.19 -2.50 -9.13
N ALA A 76 11.87 -3.61 -8.47
CA ALA A 76 12.73 -4.79 -8.40
C ALA A 76 13.01 -5.37 -9.80
N LYS A 77 11.97 -5.57 -10.62
CA LYS A 77 12.12 -6.02 -12.03
C LYS A 77 12.88 -5.02 -12.90
N ALA A 78 12.89 -3.73 -12.55
CA ALA A 78 13.66 -2.70 -13.22
C ALA A 78 15.17 -2.75 -12.89
N GLY A 79 15.55 -3.54 -11.88
CA GLY A 79 16.94 -3.76 -11.46
C GLY A 79 17.32 -3.04 -10.18
N ALA A 80 16.36 -2.60 -9.36
CA ALA A 80 16.67 -2.02 -8.05
C ALA A 80 17.50 -3.00 -7.21
N LYS A 81 18.53 -2.47 -6.55
CA LYS A 81 19.39 -3.22 -5.62
C LYS A 81 18.60 -3.68 -4.40
N HIS A 82 17.75 -2.80 -3.89
CA HIS A 82 16.86 -3.09 -2.78
C HIS A 82 15.66 -2.15 -2.82
N VAL A 83 14.49 -2.64 -2.41
CA VAL A 83 13.27 -1.85 -2.31
C VAL A 83 12.71 -2.00 -0.90
N TYR A 84 12.52 -0.87 -0.22
CA TYR A 84 11.75 -0.78 1.01
C TYR A 84 10.30 -0.47 0.63
N GLY A 85 9.36 -1.33 1.02
CA GLY A 85 7.92 -1.12 0.84
C GLY A 85 7.23 -0.95 2.18
#